data_AF-A0A5N4B5J2-F1
#
_entry.id   AF-A0A5N4B5J2-F1
#
_cell.length_a   1.000
_cell.length_b   1.000
_cell.length_c   1.000
_cell.angle_alpha   90.00
_cell.angle_beta   90.00
_cell.angle_gamma   90.00
#
_symmetry.space_group_name_H-M   'P 1'
#
loop_
_entity.id
_entity.type
_entity.pdbx_description
1 polymer ?
#
loop_
_entity_poly.entity_id
_entity_poly.type
_entity_poly.pdbx_seq_one_letter_code
_entity_poly.pdbx_strand_id
1 'polypeptide(L)'
;MDLHYSFRIASTTIGKIVRDVCRNIWIHMKDMCMEQLTEDKWKDIINGFKKTAKFPNCLGPVDGKHIKIIQPAQSGSAYYNYKNYFSIILLAVCDNNYMFTFVDIGSYGRHADSTIFEESCLYKMLQEKKLNIPPPSTISR
;
A
#
# COMPACT_ATOMS: atom_id res chain seq x y z
N MET A 1 -14.60 1.84 -22.67
CA MET A 1 -15.49 0.78 -23.16
C MET A 1 -15.87 -0.07 -21.96
N ASP A 2 -17.17 -0.29 -21.73
CA ASP A 2 -17.66 -0.95 -20.52
C ASP A 2 -17.54 -2.48 -20.65
N LEU A 3 -17.00 -3.17 -19.63
CA LEU A 3 -16.74 -4.62 -19.69
C LEU A 3 -17.99 -5.43 -20.05
N HIS A 4 -19.16 -4.99 -19.57
CA HIS A 4 -20.48 -5.54 -19.91
C HIS A 4 -20.70 -5.64 -21.41
N TYR A 5 -20.37 -4.57 -22.12
CA TYR A 5 -20.61 -4.46 -23.56
C TYR A 5 -19.61 -5.31 -24.33
N SER A 6 -18.33 -5.30 -23.94
CA SER A 6 -17.27 -6.06 -24.60
C SER A 6 -17.48 -7.58 -24.51
N PHE A 7 -17.92 -8.06 -23.34
CA PHE A 7 -18.10 -9.50 -23.11
C PHE A 7 -19.54 -9.99 -23.28
N ARG A 8 -20.50 -9.09 -23.51
CA ARG A 8 -21.94 -9.39 -23.65
C ARG A 8 -22.52 -10.16 -22.45
N ILE A 9 -22.08 -9.82 -21.24
CA ILE A 9 -22.49 -10.46 -19.99
C ILE A 9 -23.05 -9.39 -19.05
N ALA A 10 -24.18 -9.66 -18.38
CA ALA A 10 -24.85 -8.76 -17.43
C ALA A 10 -23.92 -8.14 -16.37
N SER A 11 -24.16 -6.87 -16.00
CA SER A 11 -23.20 -6.08 -15.22
C SER A 11 -22.98 -6.64 -13.82
N THR A 12 -24.04 -7.22 -13.24
CA THR A 12 -23.98 -7.93 -11.96
C THR A 12 -23.08 -9.16 -12.02
N THR A 13 -23.14 -9.95 -13.09
CA THR A 13 -22.31 -11.13 -13.31
C THR A 13 -20.85 -10.73 -13.54
N ILE A 14 -20.57 -9.75 -14.40
CA ILE A 14 -19.20 -9.24 -14.57
C ILE A 14 -18.63 -8.70 -13.27
N GLY A 15 -19.43 -7.97 -12.48
CA GLY A 15 -18.98 -7.47 -11.17
C GLY A 15 -18.61 -8.59 -10.20
N LYS A 16 -19.22 -9.78 -10.29
CA LYS A 16 -18.80 -10.98 -9.54
C LYS A 16 -17.47 -11.51 -10.09
N ILE A 17 -17.38 -11.71 -11.41
CA ILE A 17 -16.17 -12.21 -12.09
C ILE A 17 -14.95 -11.33 -11.76
N VAL A 18 -15.06 -10.01 -11.88
CA VAL A 18 -13.96 -9.08 -11.59
C VAL A 18 -13.50 -9.22 -10.14
N ARG A 19 -14.43 -9.30 -9.18
CA ARG A 19 -14.09 -9.49 -7.76
C ARG A 19 -13.40 -10.82 -7.52
N ASP A 20 -13.88 -11.88 -8.16
CA ASP A 20 -13.30 -13.22 -8.01
C ASP A 20 -11.90 -13.29 -8.63
N VAL A 21 -11.70 -12.71 -9.81
CA VAL A 21 -10.38 -12.63 -10.46
C VAL A 21 -9.41 -11.80 -9.62
N CYS A 22 -9.79 -10.60 -9.18
CA CYS A 22 -8.94 -9.77 -8.32
C CYS A 22 -8.57 -10.47 -7.01
N ARG A 23 -9.53 -11.19 -6.39
CA ARG A 23 -9.26 -11.98 -5.18
C ARG A 23 -8.23 -13.07 -5.43
N ASN A 24 -8.37 -13.83 -6.53
CA ASN A 24 -7.44 -14.90 -6.86
C ASN A 24 -6.05 -14.34 -7.22
N ILE A 25 -5.98 -13.23 -7.96
CA ILE A 25 -4.71 -12.53 -8.22
C ILE A 25 -4.04 -12.17 -6.89
N TRP A 26 -4.77 -11.57 -5.96
CA TRP A 26 -4.22 -11.21 -4.66
C TRP A 26 -3.71 -12.44 -3.88
N ILE A 27 -4.53 -13.49 -3.77
CA ILE A 27 -4.17 -14.69 -3.01
C ILE A 27 -2.91 -15.36 -3.57
N HIS A 28 -2.77 -15.43 -4.90
CA HIS A 28 -1.69 -16.19 -5.53
C HIS A 28 -0.45 -15.36 -5.88
N MET A 29 -0.59 -14.05 -6.10
CA MET A 29 0.51 -13.20 -6.57
C MET A 29 1.08 -12.27 -5.49
N LYS A 30 0.36 -12.02 -4.37
CA LYS A 30 0.84 -11.07 -3.36
C LYS A 30 2.25 -11.40 -2.85
N ASP A 31 2.54 -12.67 -2.56
CA ASP A 31 3.80 -13.08 -1.96
C ASP A 31 4.95 -13.11 -2.98
N MET A 32 4.61 -13.17 -4.28
CA MET A 32 5.60 -13.00 -5.36
C MET A 32 5.94 -11.52 -5.60
N CYS A 33 4.98 -10.61 -5.41
CA CYS A 33 5.18 -9.18 -5.65
C CYS A 33 5.70 -8.43 -4.41
N MET A 34 5.35 -8.89 -3.22
CA MET A 34 5.71 -8.32 -1.93
C MET A 34 6.28 -9.42 -1.05
N GLU A 35 7.56 -9.73 -1.30
CA GLU A 35 8.31 -10.72 -0.54
C GLU A 35 8.40 -10.34 0.94
N GLN A 36 8.60 -11.34 1.80
CA GLN A 36 8.77 -11.11 3.23
C GLN A 36 10.04 -10.28 3.50
N LEU A 37 9.89 -9.25 4.34
CA LEU A 37 10.98 -8.36 4.74
C LEU A 37 11.92 -9.07 5.74
N THR A 38 12.98 -9.67 5.21
CA THR A 38 14.09 -10.23 5.99
C THR A 38 15.15 -9.17 6.28
N GLU A 39 16.03 -9.44 7.24
CA GLU A 39 17.15 -8.53 7.55
C GLU A 39 18.04 -8.25 6.33
N ASP A 40 18.28 -9.28 5.50
CA ASP A 40 19.07 -9.13 4.27
C ASP A 40 18.35 -8.27 3.23
N LYS A 41 17.02 -8.43 3.09
CA LYS A 41 16.22 -7.56 2.21
C LYS A 41 16.27 -6.11 2.68
N TRP A 42 16.23 -5.85 3.98
CA TRP A 42 16.41 -4.50 4.51
C TRP A 42 17.79 -3.92 4.19
N LYS A 43 18.85 -4.71 4.31
CA LYS A 43 20.21 -4.27 3.94
C LYS A 43 20.29 -3.93 2.45
N ASP A 44 19.65 -4.71 1.59
CA ASP A 44 19.58 -4.43 0.15
C ASP A 44 18.86 -3.10 -0.13
N ILE A 45 17.71 -2.87 0.50
CA ILE A 45 16.95 -1.61 0.38
C ILE A 45 17.79 -0.41 0.85
N ILE A 46 18.41 -0.53 2.03
CA ILE A 46 19.27 0.52 2.61
C ILE A 46 20.43 0.85 1.67
N ASN A 47 21.12 -0.17 1.15
CA ASN A 47 22.23 0.00 0.22
C ASN A 47 21.77 0.60 -1.11
N GLY A 48 20.60 0.19 -1.59
CA GLY A 48 19.96 0.75 -2.77
C GLY A 48 19.72 2.24 -2.64
N PHE A 49 19.03 2.68 -1.59
CA PHE A 49 18.77 4.11 -1.34
C PHE A 49 20.05 4.92 -1.06
N LYS A 50 21.04 4.33 -0.37
CA LYS A 50 22.35 4.95 -0.18
C LYS A 50 23.02 5.23 -1.54
N LYS A 51 22.92 4.31 -2.50
CA LYS A 51 23.53 4.44 -3.82
C LYS A 51 22.75 5.37 -4.74
N THR A 52 21.42 5.27 -4.80
CA THR A 52 20.59 5.98 -5.77
C THR A 52 20.19 7.38 -5.29
N ALA A 53 19.77 7.50 -4.02
CA ALA A 53 19.22 8.72 -3.44
C ALA A 53 20.19 9.43 -2.48
N LYS A 54 21.38 8.86 -2.24
CA LYS A 54 22.34 9.32 -1.20
C LYS A 54 21.71 9.43 0.18
N PHE A 55 20.72 8.58 0.47
CA PHE A 55 20.00 8.56 1.74
C PHE A 55 20.33 7.26 2.49
N PRO A 56 21.40 7.24 3.31
CA PRO A 56 21.79 6.05 4.06
C PRO A 56 20.75 5.71 5.12
N ASN A 57 20.70 4.43 5.52
CA ASN A 57 19.74 3.90 6.51
C ASN A 57 18.25 4.09 6.15
N CYS A 58 17.93 4.36 4.87
CA CYS A 58 16.54 4.42 4.41
C CYS A 58 15.92 3.03 4.38
N LEU A 59 14.78 2.85 5.04
CA LEU A 59 13.96 1.62 4.91
C LEU A 59 12.93 1.75 3.78
N GLY A 60 12.58 2.96 3.37
CA GLY A 60 11.65 3.22 2.29
C GLY A 60 10.80 4.46 2.54
N PRO A 61 10.41 5.20 1.49
CA PRO A 61 9.44 6.27 1.61
C PRO A 61 8.06 5.69 1.93
N VAL A 62 7.32 6.39 2.79
CA VAL A 62 5.92 6.09 3.13
C VAL A 62 5.06 7.18 2.51
N ASP A 63 4.04 6.82 1.75
CA ASP A 63 3.11 7.79 1.17
C ASP A 63 1.69 7.23 1.03
N GLY A 64 0.70 8.12 1.07
CA GLY A 64 -0.71 7.82 0.93
C GLY A 64 -1.26 8.21 -0.44
N LYS A 65 -2.17 7.39 -0.99
CA LYS A 65 -2.85 7.65 -2.25
C LYS A 65 -4.36 7.50 -2.12
N HIS A 66 -5.08 8.55 -2.48
CA HIS A 66 -6.53 8.50 -2.61
C HIS A 66 -6.94 7.71 -3.85
N ILE A 67 -7.69 6.62 -3.64
CA ILE A 67 -8.37 5.86 -4.68
C ILE A 67 -9.82 6.32 -4.70
N LYS A 68 -10.25 6.92 -5.81
CA LYS A 68 -11.61 7.42 -5.98
C LYS A 68 -12.61 6.26 -5.97
N ILE A 69 -13.68 6.42 -5.21
CA ILE A 69 -14.78 5.46 -5.12
C ILE A 69 -16.13 6.15 -5.36
N ILE A 70 -17.15 5.34 -5.60
CA ILE A 70 -18.54 5.77 -5.46
C ILE A 70 -18.85 5.79 -3.96
N GLN A 71 -19.59 6.81 -3.50
CA GLN A 71 -19.99 6.93 -2.11
C GLN A 71 -20.65 5.64 -1.62
N PRO A 72 -20.12 4.98 -0.58
CA PRO A 72 -20.77 3.83 0.01
C PRO A 72 -22.11 4.23 0.65
N ALA A 73 -23.10 3.35 0.58
CA ALA A 73 -24.41 3.63 1.16
C ALA A 73 -24.29 3.92 2.67
N GLN A 74 -25.00 4.94 3.16
CA GLN A 74 -25.04 5.32 4.58
C GLN A 74 -23.68 5.72 5.19
N SER A 75 -22.69 6.09 4.37
CA SER A 75 -21.34 6.43 4.86
C SER A 75 -21.15 7.87 5.35
N GLY A 76 -22.16 8.72 5.19
CA GLY A 76 -22.02 10.18 5.40
C GLY A 76 -20.81 10.75 4.64
N SER A 77 -20.03 11.59 5.31
CA SER A 77 -18.81 12.21 4.79
C SER A 77 -17.51 11.46 5.12
N ALA A 78 -17.57 10.24 5.67
CA ALA A 78 -16.37 9.52 6.11
C ALA A 78 -15.34 9.37 4.97
N TYR A 79 -15.80 9.00 3.78
CA TYR A 79 -14.94 8.83 2.60
C TYR A 79 -14.70 10.12 1.81
N TYR A 80 -15.34 11.24 2.19
CA TYR A 80 -15.25 12.49 1.46
C TYR A 80 -13.95 13.22 1.82
N ASN A 81 -13.09 13.44 0.83
CA ASN A 81 -11.77 14.02 1.02
C ASN A 81 -11.74 15.53 0.76
N TYR A 82 -10.60 16.16 1.07
CA TYR A 82 -10.36 17.59 0.86
C TYR A 82 -10.32 18.02 -0.63
N LYS A 83 -10.24 17.06 -1.55
CA LYS A 83 -10.27 17.28 -3.01
C LYS A 83 -11.70 17.19 -3.57
N ASN A 84 -12.71 17.21 -2.72
CA ASN A 84 -14.12 17.20 -3.08
C ASN A 84 -14.59 15.94 -3.83
N TYR A 85 -14.08 14.76 -3.46
CA TYR A 85 -14.62 13.48 -3.93
C TYR A 85 -14.53 12.38 -2.87
N PHE A 86 -15.29 11.28 -3.06
CA PHE A 86 -15.23 10.12 -2.18
C PHE A 86 -14.05 9.21 -2.53
N SER A 87 -13.28 8.80 -1.53
CA SER A 87 -12.09 7.96 -1.70
C SER A 87 -11.84 7.04 -0.51
N ILE A 88 -11.16 5.93 -0.79
CA ILE A 88 -10.37 5.20 0.20
C ILE A 88 -8.90 5.57 0.05
N ILE A 89 -8.10 5.35 1.08
CA ILE A 89 -6.66 5.59 1.05
C ILE A 89 -5.91 4.25 0.96
N LEU A 90 -4.92 4.23 0.07
CA LEU A 90 -3.85 3.24 -0.01
C LEU A 90 -2.60 3.88 0.62
N LEU A 91 -2.13 3.38 1.74
CA LEU A 91 -0.82 3.69 2.28
C LEU A 91 0.18 2.66 1.75
N ALA A 92 1.35 3.09 1.27
CA ALA A 92 2.35 2.19 0.77
C ALA A 92 3.77 2.58 1.20
N VAL A 93 4.63 1.57 1.31
CA VAL A 93 6.08 1.71 1.43
C VAL A 93 6.73 1.09 0.21
N CYS A 94 7.77 1.73 -0.31
CA CYS A 94 8.48 1.26 -1.49
C CYS A 94 9.97 1.00 -1.20
N ASP A 95 10.58 0.10 -1.98
CA ASP A 95 12.02 -0.05 -2.03
C ASP A 95 12.68 0.95 -2.99
N ASN A 96 14.01 0.86 -3.10
CA ASN A 96 14.82 1.69 -3.99
C ASN A 96 14.60 1.40 -5.49
N ASN A 97 13.86 0.36 -5.84
CA ASN A 97 13.50 -0.03 -7.22
C ASN A 97 12.06 0.36 -7.56
N TYR A 98 11.41 1.18 -6.73
CA TYR A 98 10.01 1.61 -6.88
C TYR A 98 9.00 0.44 -6.77
N MET A 99 9.38 -0.65 -6.12
CA MET A 99 8.51 -1.79 -5.85
C MET A 99 7.89 -1.64 -4.46
N PHE A 100 6.61 -1.99 -4.32
CA PHE A 100 5.96 -2.00 -3.01
C PHE A 100 6.57 -3.07 -2.11
N THR A 101 6.90 -2.69 -0.88
CA THR A 101 7.35 -3.57 0.19
C THR A 101 6.28 -3.78 1.25
N PHE A 102 5.38 -2.81 1.39
CA PHE A 102 4.24 -2.87 2.29
C PHE A 102 3.09 -2.04 1.72
N VAL A 103 1.85 -2.51 1.90
CA VAL A 103 0.64 -1.77 1.57
C VAL A 103 -0.42 -1.95 2.65
N ASP A 104 -1.16 -0.88 2.95
CA ASP A 104 -2.36 -0.89 3.78
C ASP A 104 -3.49 -0.17 3.01
N ILE A 105 -4.65 -0.82 2.88
CA ILE A 105 -5.71 -0.41 1.95
C ILE A 105 -7.03 -0.36 2.67
N GLY A 106 -7.74 0.75 2.54
CA GLY A 106 -9.16 0.85 2.88
C GLY A 106 -9.53 1.92 3.91
N SER A 107 -8.54 2.66 4.42
CA SER A 107 -8.79 3.77 5.35
C SER A 107 -9.66 4.84 4.71
N TYR A 108 -10.45 5.55 5.54
CA TYR A 108 -11.38 6.55 5.02
C TYR A 108 -10.66 7.75 4.40
N GLY A 109 -11.16 8.23 3.25
CA GLY A 109 -10.60 9.35 2.51
C GLY A 109 -10.51 10.69 3.25
N ARG A 110 -11.10 10.82 4.43
CA ARG A 110 -10.98 12.00 5.30
C ARG A 110 -9.71 11.98 6.17
N HIS A 111 -9.12 10.82 6.41
CA HIS A 111 -7.95 10.71 7.27
C HIS A 111 -6.68 11.27 6.62
N ALA A 112 -5.77 11.77 7.45
CA ALA A 112 -4.43 12.16 7.04
C ALA A 112 -3.50 10.93 7.07
N ASP A 113 -2.43 10.97 6.28
CA ASP A 113 -1.48 9.86 6.16
C ASP A 113 -0.81 9.51 7.50
N SER A 114 -0.57 10.50 8.36
CA SER A 114 0.00 10.27 9.70
C SER A 114 -0.90 9.40 10.58
N THR A 115 -2.20 9.67 10.61
CA THR A 115 -3.18 8.87 11.37
C THR A 115 -3.24 7.45 10.84
N ILE A 116 -3.24 7.29 9.52
CA ILE A 116 -3.31 5.97 8.87
C ILE A 116 -2.03 5.18 9.15
N PHE A 117 -0.87 5.83 9.09
CA PHE A 117 0.40 5.20 9.43
C PHE A 117 0.41 4.70 10.86
N GLU A 118 0.01 5.51 11.84
CA GLU A 118 -0.04 5.11 13.26
C GLU A 118 -1.01 3.93 13.53
N GLU A 119 -2.12 3.87 12.80
CA GLU A 119 -3.11 2.78 12.92
C GLU A 119 -2.71 1.50 12.15
N SER A 120 -1.80 1.63 11.19
CA SER A 120 -1.41 0.56 10.26
C SER A 120 -0.75 -0.64 10.95
N CYS A 121 -0.83 -1.80 10.29
CA CYS A 121 -0.12 -3.00 10.73
C CYS A 121 1.41 -2.77 10.78
N LEU A 122 1.94 -1.99 9.84
CA LEU A 122 3.37 -1.66 9.78
C LEU A 122 3.83 -0.96 11.05
N TYR A 123 3.10 0.05 11.52
CA TYR A 123 3.46 0.77 12.74
C TYR A 123 3.41 -0.13 13.97
N LYS A 124 2.40 -0.99 14.08
CA LYS A 124 2.32 -1.99 15.16
C LYS A 124 3.53 -2.92 15.14
N MET A 125 3.90 -3.45 13.98
CA MET A 125 5.07 -4.31 13.83
C MET A 125 6.40 -3.58 14.11
N LEU A 126 6.49 -2.29 13.80
CA LEU A 126 7.63 -1.43 14.17
C LEU A 126 7.76 -1.33 15.69
N GLN A 127 6.67 -1.02 16.41
CA GLN A 127 6.67 -0.90 17.87
C GLN A 127 7.00 -2.23 18.56
N GLU A 128 6.50 -3.33 18.03
CA GLU A 128 6.72 -4.68 18.57
C GLU A 128 8.07 -5.28 18.15
N LYS A 129 8.89 -4.56 17.35
CA LYS A 129 10.18 -5.04 16.82
C LYS A 129 10.08 -6.34 16.01
N LYS A 130 8.98 -6.53 15.28
CA LYS A 130 8.69 -7.75 14.50
C LYS A 130 9.13 -7.70 13.04
N LEU A 131 9.78 -6.62 12.61
CA LEU A 131 10.15 -6.40 11.21
C LEU A 131 11.57 -6.86 10.84
N ASN A 132 12.34 -7.46 11.76
CA ASN A 132 13.72 -7.89 11.51
C ASN A 132 14.62 -6.77 10.93
N ILE A 133 14.40 -5.53 11.38
CA ILE A 133 15.18 -4.37 10.92
C ILE A 133 16.61 -4.51 11.45
N PRO A 134 17.65 -4.32 10.60
CA PRO A 134 19.04 -4.41 11.03
C PRO A 134 19.37 -3.37 12.12
N PRO A 135 20.39 -3.63 12.96
CA PRO A 135 20.77 -2.71 14.01
C PRO A 135 21.23 -1.35 13.42
N PRO A 136 21.11 -0.25 14.19
CA PRO A 136 21.53 1.07 13.75
C PRO A 136 22.98 1.07 13.25
N SER A 137 23.20 1.62 12.05
CA SER A 137 24.54 1.76 11.47
C SER A 137 24.97 3.22 11.47
N THR A 138 26.27 3.47 11.70
CA THR A 138 26.82 4.82 11.69
C THR A 138 26.82 5.40 10.29
N ILE A 139 26.41 6.65 10.18
CA ILE A 139 26.50 7.40 8.93
C ILE A 139 27.91 7.98 8.87
N SER A 140 28.79 7.38 8.06
CA SER A 140 30.08 7.98 7.74
C SER A 140 29.84 9.29 6.98
N ARG A 141 30.35 10.40 7.51
CA ARG A 141 30.36 11.71 6.85
C ARG A 141 31.22 11.70 5.60
#